data_AF-S4NI62-F1
#
_entry.id   AF-S4NI62-F1
#
_cell.length_a   1.000
_cell.length_b   1.000
_cell.length_c   1.000
_cell.angle_alpha   90.00
_cell.angle_beta   90.00
_cell.angle_gamma   90.00
#
_symmetry.space_group_name_H-M   'P 1'
#
loop_
_entity.id
_entity.type
_entity.pdbx_description
1 polymer ?
#
loop_
_entity_poly.entity_id
_entity_poly.type
_entity_poly.pdbx_seq_one_letter_code
_entity_poly.pdbx_strand_id
1 'polypeptide(L)'
;MVKITDDYLNNKKEFTDAGIKVPTYDIKKKNGATKWVHFGGGNLFRAFHAAIADRLLESGDLDAGIVVAETHDKDVVTDAYKKFNDRILRVITHEDGNFEKELFASVSDALYFDQSNPDGWKKLFKIFENPAL
;
A
#
# COMPACT_ATOMS: atom_id res chain seq x y z
N MET A 1 -16.37 -13.22 8.81
CA MET A 1 -15.20 -12.39 9.20
C MET A 1 -14.58 -11.90 7.91
N VAL A 2 -14.49 -10.59 7.72
CA VAL A 2 -13.90 -9.99 6.51
C VAL A 2 -12.38 -10.19 6.51
N LYS A 3 -11.80 -10.40 5.32
CA LYS A 3 -10.35 -10.49 5.10
C LYS A 3 -9.86 -9.24 4.41
N ILE A 4 -8.62 -8.84 4.69
CA ILE A 4 -7.95 -7.71 4.03
C ILE A 4 -7.91 -7.84 2.49
N THR A 5 -7.91 -9.08 1.99
CA THR A 5 -7.88 -9.40 0.56
C THR A 5 -9.26 -9.34 -0.11
N ASP A 6 -10.34 -9.25 0.65
CA ASP A 6 -11.71 -9.21 0.11
C ASP A 6 -11.95 -7.91 -0.69
N ASP A 7 -12.93 -7.91 -1.58
CA ASP A 7 -13.21 -6.78 -2.44
C ASP A 7 -13.83 -5.61 -1.64
N TYR A 8 -13.00 -4.69 -1.19
CA TYR A 8 -13.45 -3.52 -0.43
C TYR A 8 -14.30 -2.55 -1.25
N LEU A 9 -14.29 -2.61 -2.60
CA LEU A 9 -15.09 -1.73 -3.44
C LEU A 9 -16.54 -2.19 -3.48
N ASN A 10 -16.75 -3.49 -3.62
CA ASN A 10 -18.07 -4.09 -3.75
C ASN A 10 -18.65 -4.59 -2.41
N ASN A 11 -17.80 -4.91 -1.42
CA ASN A 11 -18.22 -5.47 -0.13
C ASN A 11 -18.05 -4.48 1.04
N LYS A 12 -18.19 -3.17 0.80
CA LYS A 12 -18.00 -2.10 1.81
C LYS A 12 -18.76 -2.35 3.13
N LYS A 13 -19.95 -2.95 3.04
CA LYS A 13 -20.78 -3.24 4.21
C LYS A 13 -20.07 -4.20 5.19
N GLU A 14 -19.43 -5.25 4.70
CA GLU A 14 -18.76 -6.25 5.55
C GLU A 14 -17.58 -5.65 6.33
N PHE A 15 -16.84 -4.73 5.70
CA PHE A 15 -15.79 -3.96 6.37
C PHE A 15 -16.38 -2.96 7.38
N THR A 16 -17.45 -2.27 7.02
CA THR A 16 -18.12 -1.30 7.89
C THR A 16 -18.70 -1.98 9.14
N ASP A 17 -19.36 -3.13 8.98
CA ASP A 17 -19.89 -3.94 10.09
C ASP A 17 -18.77 -4.45 11.02
N ALA A 18 -17.54 -4.59 10.49
CA ALA A 18 -16.34 -4.92 11.27
C ALA A 18 -15.63 -3.69 11.88
N GLY A 19 -16.17 -2.49 11.68
CA GLY A 19 -15.60 -1.22 12.14
C GLY A 19 -14.33 -0.81 11.39
N ILE A 20 -14.19 -1.22 10.12
CA ILE A 20 -13.02 -0.93 9.28
C ILE A 20 -13.43 0.08 8.20
N LYS A 21 -12.77 1.23 8.19
CA LYS A 21 -12.87 2.18 7.08
C LYS A 21 -12.05 1.68 5.88
N VAL A 22 -12.59 1.82 4.67
CA VAL A 22 -11.96 1.39 3.42
C VAL A 22 -11.89 2.55 2.42
N PRO A 23 -10.92 2.55 1.49
CA PRO A 23 -10.83 3.57 0.47
C PRO A 23 -11.97 3.43 -0.56
N THR A 24 -12.25 4.49 -1.30
CA THR A 24 -13.28 4.47 -2.36
C THR A 24 -12.70 4.36 -3.77
N TYR A 25 -11.40 4.56 -3.93
CA TYR A 25 -10.70 4.42 -5.20
C TYR A 25 -10.29 2.96 -5.49
N ASP A 26 -10.13 2.64 -6.77
CA ASP A 26 -9.52 1.39 -7.23
C ASP A 26 -8.06 1.66 -7.62
N ILE A 27 -7.10 1.11 -6.87
CA ILE A 27 -5.68 1.28 -7.17
C ILE A 27 -5.32 0.82 -8.57
N LYS A 28 -6.03 -0.16 -9.15
CA LYS A 28 -5.79 -0.64 -10.52
C LYS A 28 -6.21 0.38 -11.58
N LYS A 29 -7.07 1.34 -11.23
CA LYS A 29 -7.48 2.45 -12.10
C LYS A 29 -6.59 3.69 -11.96
N LYS A 30 -5.68 3.70 -10.97
CA LYS A 30 -4.68 4.76 -10.76
C LYS A 30 -3.44 4.47 -11.62
N ASN A 31 -3.54 4.85 -12.89
CA ASN A 31 -2.60 4.50 -13.95
C ASN A 31 -1.62 5.64 -14.32
N GLY A 32 -1.50 6.67 -13.47
CA GLY A 32 -0.48 7.69 -13.64
C GLY A 32 0.94 7.09 -13.59
N ALA A 33 1.92 7.88 -14.03
CA ALA A 33 3.31 7.50 -13.79
C ALA A 33 3.58 7.45 -12.28
N THR A 34 4.39 6.49 -11.83
CA THR A 34 4.82 6.42 -10.42
C THR A 34 5.54 7.71 -10.05
N LYS A 35 5.01 8.42 -9.05
CA LYS A 35 5.57 9.67 -8.49
C LYS A 35 6.17 9.46 -7.09
N TRP A 36 6.03 8.27 -6.53
CA TRP A 36 6.49 7.96 -5.18
C TRP A 36 7.04 6.54 -5.11
N VAL A 37 8.36 6.45 -4.95
CA VAL A 37 9.06 5.23 -4.53
C VAL A 37 9.44 5.39 -3.06
N HIS A 38 9.14 4.38 -2.23
CA HIS A 38 9.54 4.36 -0.83
C HIS A 38 10.54 3.23 -0.57
N PHE A 39 11.76 3.57 -0.15
CA PHE A 39 12.76 2.59 0.26
C PHE A 39 12.55 2.20 1.73
N GLY A 40 12.42 0.90 2.00
CA GLY A 40 12.17 0.36 3.33
C GLY A 40 10.67 0.29 3.65
N GLY A 41 10.05 -0.84 3.35
CA GLY A 41 8.62 -1.06 3.49
C GLY A 41 8.16 -1.40 4.90
N GLY A 42 8.77 -0.86 5.95
CA GLY A 42 8.58 -1.28 7.34
C GLY A 42 7.29 -0.78 8.02
N ASN A 43 7.19 -1.02 9.33
CA ASN A 43 6.02 -0.64 10.13
C ASN A 43 5.73 0.87 10.13
N LEU A 44 6.75 1.72 10.24
CA LEU A 44 6.56 3.18 10.23
C LEU A 44 5.99 3.67 8.91
N PHE A 45 6.48 3.15 7.78
CA PHE A 45 5.90 3.43 6.46
C PHE A 45 4.41 3.05 6.42
N ARG A 46 4.09 1.81 6.80
CA ARG A 46 2.71 1.29 6.76
C ARG A 46 1.76 2.06 7.69
N ALA A 47 2.24 2.54 8.84
CA ALA A 47 1.42 3.29 9.79
C ALA A 47 1.20 4.76 9.38
N PHE A 48 2.17 5.37 8.68
CA PHE A 48 2.20 6.81 8.44
C PHE A 48 2.19 7.19 6.95
N HIS A 49 3.27 6.96 6.21
CA HIS A 49 3.37 7.40 4.80
C HIS A 49 2.33 6.73 3.90
N ALA A 50 2.04 5.44 4.11
CA ALA A 50 1.01 4.73 3.37
C ALA A 50 -0.38 5.36 3.60
N ALA A 51 -0.66 5.85 4.81
CA ALA A 51 -1.89 6.55 5.13
C ALA A 51 -1.98 7.91 4.42
N ILE A 52 -0.87 8.65 4.34
CA ILE A 52 -0.82 9.93 3.62
C ILE A 52 -1.12 9.71 2.13
N ALA A 53 -0.46 8.73 1.49
CA ALA A 53 -0.72 8.41 0.10
C ALA A 53 -2.16 7.94 -0.14
N ASP A 54 -2.73 7.16 0.79
CA ASP A 54 -4.13 6.74 0.71
C ASP A 54 -5.07 7.96 0.66
N ARG A 55 -4.81 8.99 1.49
CA ARG A 55 -5.57 10.24 1.45
C ARG A 55 -5.40 11.02 0.15
N LEU A 56 -4.18 11.10 -0.38
CA LEU A 56 -3.91 11.78 -1.65
C LEU A 56 -4.58 11.05 -2.83
N LEU A 57 -4.65 9.71 -2.79
CA LEU A 57 -5.36 8.92 -3.80
C LEU A 57 -6.87 9.12 -3.70
N GLU A 58 -7.40 9.22 -2.48
CA GLU A 58 -8.81 9.49 -2.19
C GLU A 58 -9.23 10.90 -2.64
N SER A 59 -8.39 11.93 -2.39
CA SER A 59 -8.64 13.31 -2.84
C SER A 59 -8.43 13.53 -4.35
N GLY A 60 -7.63 12.67 -4.98
CA GLY A 60 -7.24 12.79 -6.39
C GLY A 60 -5.95 13.58 -6.62
N ASP A 61 -5.29 14.06 -5.56
CA ASP A 61 -3.99 14.74 -5.63
C ASP A 61 -2.84 13.78 -6.01
N LEU A 62 -3.07 12.47 -5.84
CA LEU A 62 -2.22 11.40 -6.36
C LEU A 62 -3.00 10.51 -7.33
N ASP A 63 -2.38 10.22 -8.46
CA ASP A 63 -2.94 9.49 -9.61
C ASP A 63 -2.26 8.13 -9.86
N ALA A 64 -1.27 7.77 -9.04
CA ALA A 64 -0.55 6.49 -9.06
C ALA A 64 -0.21 6.02 -7.64
N GLY A 65 -0.20 4.72 -7.40
CA GLY A 65 0.19 4.17 -6.10
C GLY A 65 1.68 4.32 -5.77
N ILE A 66 2.01 4.10 -4.50
CA ILE A 66 3.40 4.00 -4.04
C ILE A 66 4.00 2.68 -4.54
N VAL A 67 5.25 2.74 -4.99
CA VAL A 67 6.08 1.54 -5.15
C VAL A 67 7.02 1.42 -3.96
N VAL A 68 6.93 0.33 -3.22
CA VAL A 68 7.83 0.02 -2.11
C VAL A 68 9.05 -0.74 -2.65
N ALA A 69 10.25 -0.29 -2.29
CA ALA A 69 11.51 -0.95 -2.57
C ALA A 69 12.12 -1.44 -1.25
N GLU A 70 12.06 -2.74 -1.01
CA GLU A 70 12.67 -3.38 0.14
C GLU A 70 14.07 -3.90 -0.23
N THR A 71 15.09 -3.57 0.54
CA THR A 71 16.49 -3.87 0.21
C THR A 71 17.16 -4.79 1.22
N HIS A 72 16.49 -5.11 2.32
CA HIS A 72 17.06 -5.87 3.41
C HIS A 72 16.42 -7.24 3.57
N ASP A 73 15.08 -7.28 3.66
CA ASP A 73 14.35 -8.51 3.95
C ASP A 73 13.31 -8.81 2.87
N LYS A 74 13.63 -9.78 2.00
CA LYS A 74 12.73 -10.23 0.93
C LYS A 74 11.40 -10.78 1.46
N ASP A 75 11.38 -11.31 2.70
CA ASP A 75 10.19 -11.94 3.26
C ASP A 75 9.16 -10.87 3.63
N VAL A 76 9.57 -9.63 3.93
CA VAL A 76 8.65 -8.50 4.08
C VAL A 76 7.80 -8.31 2.82
N VAL A 77 8.40 -8.39 1.63
CA VAL A 77 7.66 -8.24 0.36
C VAL A 77 6.62 -9.36 0.23
N THR A 78 7.00 -10.60 0.52
CA THR A 78 6.11 -11.76 0.35
C THR A 78 5.01 -11.79 1.41
N ASP A 79 5.40 -11.69 2.68
CA ASP A 79 4.53 -11.96 3.82
C ASP A 79 3.73 -10.75 4.29
N ALA A 80 4.26 -9.53 4.14
CA ALA A 80 3.57 -8.31 4.56
C ALA A 80 2.84 -7.59 3.42
N TYR A 81 3.27 -7.77 2.16
CA TYR A 81 2.66 -7.09 1.01
C TYR A 81 1.93 -8.06 0.09
N LYS A 82 2.64 -8.95 -0.61
CA LYS A 82 2.04 -9.79 -1.67
C LYS A 82 0.94 -10.71 -1.17
N LYS A 83 1.10 -11.29 0.00
CA LYS A 83 0.07 -12.10 0.69
C LYS A 83 -1.25 -11.35 0.89
N PHE A 84 -1.23 -10.02 0.93
CA PHE A 84 -2.37 -9.17 1.23
C PHE A 84 -2.72 -8.21 0.09
N ASN A 85 -2.33 -8.51 -1.15
CA ASN A 85 -2.57 -7.68 -2.34
C ASN A 85 -2.02 -6.25 -2.18
N ASP A 86 -0.86 -6.11 -1.52
CA ASP A 86 -0.20 -4.84 -1.19
C ASP A 86 -1.06 -3.91 -0.28
N ARG A 87 -2.13 -4.42 0.33
CA ARG A 87 -3.01 -3.67 1.24
C ARG A 87 -2.51 -3.72 2.67
N ILE A 88 -2.84 -2.68 3.42
CA ILE A 88 -2.42 -2.51 4.81
C ILE A 88 -3.66 -2.29 5.67
N LEU A 89 -3.77 -2.99 6.80
CA LEU A 89 -4.73 -2.64 7.84
C LEU A 89 -3.99 -1.89 8.94
N ARG A 90 -4.28 -0.60 9.10
CA ARG A 90 -3.82 0.18 10.24
C ARG A 90 -4.82 0.08 11.38
N VAL A 91 -4.30 -0.11 12.58
CA VAL A 91 -5.06 -0.05 13.83
C VAL A 91 -4.41 0.99 14.72
N ILE A 92 -5.15 2.02 15.10
CA ILE A 92 -4.74 3.01 16.10
C ILE A 92 -5.45 2.66 17.40
N THR A 93 -4.67 2.51 18.47
CA THR A 93 -5.17 2.31 19.82
C THR A 93 -5.24 3.67 20.51
N HIS A 94 -6.43 4.06 20.93
CA HIS A 94 -6.68 5.30 21.68
C HIS A 94 -6.57 5.05 23.19
N GLU A 95 -6.36 6.12 23.96
CA GLU A 95 -6.20 6.04 25.43
C GLU A 95 -7.46 5.56 26.16
N ASP A 96 -8.63 5.74 25.54
CA ASP A 96 -9.93 5.31 26.03
C ASP A 96 -10.22 3.82 25.76
N GLY A 97 -9.26 3.10 25.18
CA GLY A 97 -9.37 1.68 24.83
C GLY A 97 -10.08 1.41 23.50
N ASN A 98 -10.48 2.46 22.76
CA ASN A 98 -11.06 2.29 21.44
C ASN A 98 -10.00 2.04 20.36
N PHE A 99 -10.41 1.33 19.30
CA PHE A 99 -9.58 1.08 18.12
C PHE A 99 -10.16 1.78 16.90
N GLU A 100 -9.33 2.58 16.22
CA GLU A 100 -9.64 3.06 14.88
C GLU A 100 -8.96 2.12 13.87
N LYS A 101 -9.74 1.55 12.96
CA LYS A 101 -9.25 0.59 11.96
C LYS A 101 -9.47 1.13 10.56
N GLU A 102 -8.43 1.09 9.76
CA GLU A 102 -8.46 1.59 8.40
C GLU A 102 -7.65 0.71 7.46
N LEU A 103 -8.27 0.30 6.36
CA LEU A 103 -7.61 -0.39 5.28
C LEU A 103 -7.05 0.64 4.30
N PHE A 104 -5.81 0.48 3.87
CA PHE A 104 -5.19 1.24 2.80
C PHE A 104 -4.98 0.37 1.58
N ALA A 105 -5.16 0.97 0.41
CA ALA A 105 -4.81 0.37 -0.87
C ALA A 105 -3.79 1.23 -1.65
N SER A 106 -2.98 2.00 -0.92
CA SER A 106 -2.13 3.05 -1.48
C SER A 106 -0.83 2.55 -2.11
N VAL A 107 -0.43 1.33 -1.80
CA VAL A 107 0.73 0.67 -2.41
C VAL A 107 0.27 -0.04 -3.68
N SER A 108 0.77 0.38 -4.83
CA SER A 108 0.52 -0.29 -6.12
C SER A 108 1.43 -1.48 -6.33
N ASP A 109 2.62 -1.47 -5.72
CA ASP A 109 3.58 -2.56 -5.83
C ASP A 109 4.61 -2.54 -4.70
N ALA A 110 5.15 -3.70 -4.37
CA ALA A 110 6.25 -3.90 -3.42
C ALA A 110 7.26 -4.86 -4.04
N LEU A 111 8.52 -4.46 -4.07
CA LEU A 111 9.60 -5.13 -4.78
C LEU A 111 10.77 -5.36 -3.83
N TYR A 112 11.40 -6.53 -3.93
CA TYR A 112 12.71 -6.75 -3.33
C TYR A 112 13.78 -6.23 -4.29
N PHE A 113 14.44 -5.13 -3.92
CA PHE A 113 15.46 -4.47 -4.71
C PHE A 113 16.85 -4.92 -4.28
N ASP A 114 17.33 -5.97 -4.93
CA ASP A 114 18.66 -6.54 -4.75
C ASP A 114 19.18 -7.08 -6.08
N GLN A 115 20.50 -7.12 -6.27
CA GLN A 115 21.11 -7.64 -7.51
C GLN A 115 20.81 -9.12 -7.74
N SER A 116 20.57 -9.88 -6.66
CA SER A 116 20.14 -11.28 -6.71
C SER A 116 18.68 -11.43 -7.19
N ASN A 117 17.93 -10.33 -7.29
CA ASN A 117 16.58 -10.28 -7.85
C ASN A 117 16.55 -9.42 -9.13
N PRO A 118 16.94 -9.98 -10.29
CA PRO A 118 17.03 -9.22 -11.55
C PRO A 118 15.73 -8.53 -11.97
N ASP A 119 14.57 -9.11 -11.64
CA ASP A 119 13.28 -8.56 -12.02
C ASP A 119 12.93 -7.33 -11.17
N GLY A 120 13.11 -7.43 -9.85
CA GLY A 120 12.97 -6.28 -8.95
C GLY A 120 13.96 -5.17 -9.27
N TRP A 121 15.22 -5.55 -9.56
CA TRP A 121 16.27 -4.65 -10.00
C TRP A 121 15.89 -3.87 -11.26
N LYS A 122 15.60 -4.56 -12.37
CA LYS A 122 15.23 -3.92 -13.65
C LYS A 122 13.97 -3.06 -13.52
N LYS A 123 12.98 -3.54 -12.77
CA LYS A 123 11.72 -2.81 -12.60
C LYS A 123 11.94 -1.48 -11.87
N LEU A 124 12.75 -1.46 -10.82
CA LEU A 124 13.04 -0.23 -10.09
C LEU A 124 13.82 0.76 -10.96
N PHE A 125 14.86 0.31 -11.69
CA PHE A 125 15.58 1.15 -12.64
C PHE A 125 14.65 1.79 -13.67
N LYS A 126 13.75 1.01 -14.26
CA LYS A 126 12.75 1.52 -15.22
C LYS A 126 11.82 2.58 -14.62
N ILE A 127 11.48 2.47 -13.34
CA ILE A 127 10.68 3.49 -12.64
C ILE A 127 11.48 4.79 -12.53
N PHE A 128 12.76 4.72 -12.15
CA PHE A 128 13.64 5.90 -12.02
C PHE A 128 14.06 6.53 -13.36
N GLU A 129 14.02 5.78 -14.46
CA GLU A 129 14.24 6.31 -15.81
C GLU A 129 13.05 7.15 -16.32
N ASN A 130 11.88 7.05 -15.68
CA ASN A 130 10.72 7.83 -16.07
C ASN A 130 10.82 9.26 -15.51
N PRO A 131 10.82 10.31 -16.35
CA PRO A 131 10.98 11.70 -15.90
C PRO A 131 9.79 12.24 -15.08
N ALA A 132 8.69 11.49 -15.02
CA ALA A 132 7.53 11.85 -14.21
C ALA A 132 7.66 11.40 -12.74
N LEU A 133 8.67 10.59 -12.39
CA LEU A 133 9.05 10.31 -11.00
C LEU A 133 9.78 11.51 -10.40
#